data_AF-A0A966BDI3-F1
#
_entry.id   AF-A0A966BDI3-F1
#
_cell.length_a   1.000
_cell.length_b   1.000
_cell.length_c   1.000
_cell.angle_alpha   90.00
_cell.angle_beta   90.00
_cell.angle_gamma   90.00
#
_symmetry.space_group_name_H-M   'P 1'
#
loop_
_entity.id
_entity.type
_entity.pdbx_description
1 polymer ?
#
loop_
_entity_poly.entity_id
_entity_poly.type
_entity_poly.pdbx_seq_one_letter_code
_entity_poly.pdbx_strand_id
1 'polypeptide(L)' 'MTAPSTQSPLNDLAEGQYFTKAVAWAYENGITTGKSATVFAPGDAVTRVEFAAFLSRYDNLP' A
#
# COMPACT_ATOMS: atom_id res chain seq x y z
N MET A 1 -6.34 -12.02 -12.83
CA MET A 1 -5.64 -11.71 -11.56
C MET A 1 -4.17 -11.92 -11.80
N THR A 2 -3.43 -10.87 -12.16
CA THR A 2 -1.97 -10.94 -12.31
C THR A 2 -1.37 -10.89 -10.91
N ALA A 3 -0.42 -11.77 -10.60
CA ALA A 3 0.24 -11.76 -9.29
C ALA A 3 0.95 -10.41 -9.10
N PRO A 4 0.82 -9.76 -7.92
CA PRO A 4 1.49 -8.48 -7.67
C PRO A 4 3.00 -8.65 -7.78
N SER A 5 3.66 -7.62 -8.32
CA SER A 5 5.12 -7.58 -8.46
C SER A 5 5.77 -7.78 -7.09
N THR A 6 6.80 -8.61 -6.99
CA THR A 6 7.57 -8.76 -5.73
C THR A 6 8.30 -7.46 -5.34
N GLN A 7 8.45 -6.52 -6.29
CA GLN A 7 9.17 -5.28 -6.12
C GLN A 7 8.21 -4.08 -6.17
N SER A 8 7.85 -3.57 -5.01
CA SER A 8 7.15 -2.29 -4.86
C SER A 8 8.14 -1.15 -5.08
N PRO A 9 7.76 0.02 -5.64
CA PRO A 9 8.62 1.21 -5.69
C PRO A 9 8.92 1.81 -4.30
N LEU A 10 8.33 1.23 -3.25
CA LEU A 10 8.53 1.60 -1.86
C LEU A 10 9.75 0.85 -1.29
N ASN A 11 10.73 1.60 -0.79
CA ASN A 11 12.05 1.11 -0.41
C ASN A 11 12.09 0.41 0.97
N ASP A 12 11.04 0.57 1.77
CA ASP A 12 10.94 0.06 3.14
C ASP A 12 10.10 -1.22 3.24
N LEU A 13 9.86 -1.89 2.11
CA LEU A 13 9.18 -3.17 2.04
C LEU A 13 10.19 -4.28 1.75
N ALA A 14 10.69 -4.92 2.81
CA ALA A 14 11.53 -6.10 2.66
C ALA A 14 10.77 -7.24 1.97
N GLU A 15 11.44 -7.99 1.10
CA GLU A 15 10.84 -9.17 0.48
C GLU A 15 10.50 -10.25 1.53
N GLY A 16 9.50 -11.07 1.21
CA GLY A 16 9.12 -12.21 2.04
C GLY A 16 8.34 -11.89 3.33
N GLN A 17 8.10 -10.62 3.65
CA GLN A 17 7.20 -10.28 4.76
C GLN A 17 5.74 -10.59 4.38
N TYR A 18 4.95 -10.96 5.39
CA TYR A 18 3.55 -11.37 5.20
C TYR A 18 2.69 -10.28 4.52
N PHE A 19 3.03 -9.01 4.72
CA PHE A 19 2.31 -7.85 4.16
C PHE A 19 2.86 -7.37 2.81
N THR A 20 4.09 -7.70 2.42
CA THR A 20 4.76 -7.08 1.26
C THR A 20 3.95 -7.20 -0.02
N LYS A 21 3.41 -8.40 -0.31
CA LYS A 21 2.57 -8.63 -1.50
C LYS A 21 1.27 -7.85 -1.47
N ALA A 22 0.65 -7.72 -0.31
CA ALA A 22 -0.60 -6.99 -0.15
C ALA A 22 -0.39 -5.48 -0.33
N VAL A 23 0.70 -4.94 0.21
CA VAL A 23 1.06 -3.52 0.05
C VAL A 23 1.43 -3.22 -1.40
N ALA A 24 2.21 -4.08 -2.05
CA ALA A 24 2.56 -3.94 -3.46
C ALA A 24 1.29 -3.91 -4.35
N TRP A 25 0.37 -4.86 -4.13
CA TRP A 25 -0.92 -4.88 -4.83
C TRP A 25 -1.73 -3.59 -4.58
N ALA A 26 -1.82 -3.14 -3.33
CA ALA A 26 -2.55 -1.93 -2.98
C ALA A 26 -1.94 -0.69 -3.66
N TYR A 27 -0.62 -0.63 -3.78
CA TYR A 27 0.07 0.44 -4.48
C TYR A 27 -0.19 0.42 -5.99
N GLU A 28 -0.06 -0.75 -6.62
CA GLU A 28 -0.33 -0.94 -8.06
C GLU A 28 -1.75 -0.57 -8.46
N ASN A 29 -2.72 -0.78 -7.55
CA ASN A 29 -4.13 -0.43 -7.77
C ASN A 29 -4.49 0.98 -7.28
N GLY A 30 -3.51 1.77 -6.85
CA GLY A 30 -3.73 3.14 -6.38
C GLY A 30 -4.49 3.25 -5.06
N ILE A 31 -4.67 2.16 -4.32
CA ILE A 31 -5.34 2.14 -3.02
C ILE A 31 -4.48 2.87 -1.97
N THR A 32 -3.17 2.73 -2.05
CA THR A 32 -2.20 3.49 -1.27
C THR A 32 -1.13 4.11 -2.16
N THR A 33 -0.65 5.28 -1.78
CA THR A 33 0.48 5.97 -2.42
C THR A 33 1.75 5.91 -1.57
N GLY A 34 1.69 5.27 -0.40
CA GLY A 34 2.70 5.41 0.64
C GLY A 34 2.58 6.73 1.42
N LYS A 35 3.36 6.84 2.49
CA LYS A 35 3.53 8.05 3.31
C LYS A 35 4.41 9.09 2.59
N SER A 36 5.26 8.61 1.68
CA SER A 36 5.99 9.41 0.70
C SER A 36 6.08 8.62 -0.62
N ALA A 37 6.67 9.22 -1.65
CA ALA A 37 6.90 8.56 -2.94
C ALA A 37 7.71 7.25 -2.83
N THR A 38 8.46 7.04 -1.74
CA THR A 38 9.37 5.90 -1.57
C THR A 38 9.20 5.14 -0.25
N VAL A 39 8.27 5.55 0.62
CA VAL A 39 8.12 4.99 1.98
C VAL A 39 6.66 4.68 2.28
N PHE A 40 6.40 3.46 2.77
CA PHE A 40 5.08 3.02 3.23
C PHE A 40 4.89 3.13 4.76
N ALA A 41 5.95 2.89 5.52
CA ALA A 41 6.01 2.81 6.98
C ALA A 41 5.12 1.70 7.58
N PRO A 42 5.39 0.40 7.31
CA PRO A 42 4.52 -0.70 7.74
C PRO A 42 4.41 -0.89 9.28
N GLY A 43 5.32 -0.29 10.05
CA GLY A 43 5.29 -0.32 11.51
C GLY A 43 4.51 0.84 12.15
N ASP A 44 4.10 1.84 11.36
CA ASP A 44 3.36 2.99 11.86
C ASP A 44 1.87 2.64 12.05
N ALA A 45 1.25 3.25 13.04
CA ALA A 45 -0.19 3.17 13.20
C ALA A 45 -0.89 3.94 12.07
N VAL A 46 -1.91 3.33 11.47
CA VAL A 46 -2.77 3.99 10.48
C VAL A 46 -3.76 4.90 11.19
N THR A 47 -3.81 6.17 10.80
CA THR A 47 -4.81 7.11 11.30
C THR A 47 -6.20 6.80 10.70
N ARG A 48 -7.27 7.25 11.37
CA ARG A 48 -8.64 7.07 10.86
C ARG A 48 -8.85 7.70 9.48
N VAL A 49 -8.15 8.80 9.19
CA VAL A 49 -8.25 9.50 7.90
C VAL A 49 -7.54 8.70 6.80
N GLU A 50 -6.36 8.14 7.08
CA GLU A 50 -5.66 7.28 6.12
C GLU A 50 -6.44 6.01 5.83
N PHE A 51 -7.04 5.39 6.85
CA PHE A 51 -7.90 4.23 6.66
C PHE A 51 -9.11 4.55 5.77
N ALA A 52 -9.80 5.67 6.04
CA ALA A 52 -10.91 6.12 5.21
C ALA A 52 -10.47 6.41 3.77
N ALA A 53 -9.27 6.98 3.58
CA ALA A 53 -8.71 7.25 2.26
C ALA A 53 -8.38 5.96 1.49
N PHE A 54 -7.89 4.91 2.16
CA PHE A 54 -7.70 3.60 1.52
C PHE A 54 -9.04 3.02 1.04
N LEU A 55 -10.08 3.07 1.88
CA LEU A 55 -11.40 2.57 1.51
C LEU A 55 -12.03 3.36 0.36
N SER A 56 -11.92 4.69 0.39
CA SER A 56 -12.40 5.56 -0.70
C SER A 56 -11.73 5.22 -2.03
N ARG A 57 -10.42 5.00 -2.06
CA ARG A 57 -9.69 4.62 -3.29
C ARG A 57 -9.99 3.19 -3.72
N TYR A 58 -10.21 2.28 -2.77
CA TYR A 58 -10.60 0.90 -3.07
C TYR A 58 -11.98 0.82 -3.74
N ASP A 59 -12.97 1.52 -3.19
CA ASP A 59 -14.35 1.53 -3.70
C ASP A 59 -14.59 2.57 -4.82
N ASN A 60 -13.55 3.32 -5.22
CA ASN A 60 -13.64 4.46 -6.15
C ASN A 60 -14.75 5.45 -5.73
N LEU A 61 -14.85 5.74 -4.44
CA LEU A 61 -15.79 6.70 -3.90
C LEU A 61 -15.41 8.12 -4.36
N PRO A 62 -16.40 8.98 -4.70
CA PRO A 62 -16.17 10.33 -5.18
C PRO A 62 -15.53 11.25 -4.14
#